data_AF-A0A1V5QH63-F1
#
_entry.id   AF-A0A1V5QH63-F1
#
_cell.length_a   1.000
_cell.length_b   1.000
_cell.length_c   1.000
_cell.angle_alpha   90.00
_cell.angle_beta   90.00
_cell.angle_gamma   90.00
#
_symmetry.space_group_name_H-M   'P 1'
#
loop_
_entity.id
_entity.type
_entity.pdbx_description
1 polymer ?
#
loop_
_entity_poly.entity_id
_entity_poly.type
_entity_poly.pdbx_seq_one_letter_code
_entity_poly.pdbx_strand_id
1 'polypeptide(L)'
;MKRCLLILIVAATAGCGRPDDSAETPDPYVVRLEQLEEKLADADRSTGAQLDQIQRQLGESSTRARHDVRDLEIRLTAALNKVQQLEATVRALEAATHAPGSPAPQPLAEPEQTQETGPAVTTAPTPPTPTESFPVSIRDLLGATVITGTHPSSREVETDEVYRDEFGQKVKRKKTETVVVNEYAYQARFTAENLTDQPVNFTASAGREALDFSLPPGEALEGISVDWTPGSPLTITANGQRKKHTIPWHQDQADRITPQ
;
A
#
# COMPACT_ATOMS: atom_id res chain seq x y z
N MET A 1 19.08 -16.14 43.52
CA MET A 1 19.54 -15.60 44.83
C MET A 1 18.52 -14.58 45.31
N LYS A 2 18.02 -14.78 46.52
CA LYS A 2 16.95 -14.01 47.18
C LYS A 2 17.38 -12.56 47.47
N ARG A 3 16.48 -11.59 47.29
CA ARG A 3 16.53 -10.30 48.00
C ARG A 3 15.19 -10.10 48.69
N CYS A 4 15.13 -10.50 49.95
CA CYS A 4 14.04 -10.18 50.87
C CYS A 4 14.27 -8.75 51.36
N LEU A 5 13.37 -7.82 51.03
CA LEU A 5 13.29 -6.53 51.70
C LEU A 5 12.38 -6.72 52.92
N LEU A 6 12.95 -6.52 54.10
CA LEU A 6 12.33 -6.67 55.41
C LEU A 6 11.56 -5.37 55.71
N ILE A 7 10.23 -5.40 55.75
CA ILE A 7 9.42 -4.29 56.28
C ILE A 7 8.99 -4.68 57.69
N LEU A 8 9.57 -3.98 58.65
CA LEU A 8 9.39 -4.14 60.09
C LEU A 8 8.16 -3.29 60.48
N ILE A 9 6.99 -3.92 60.64
CA ILE A 9 5.80 -3.25 61.19
C ILE A 9 5.84 -3.40 62.71
N VAL A 10 6.01 -2.27 63.38
CA VAL A 10 6.00 -2.13 64.83
C VAL A 10 4.58 -2.42 65.34
N ALA A 11 4.40 -3.57 66.00
CA ALA A 11 3.20 -3.85 66.78
C ALA A 11 3.33 -3.20 68.16
N ALA A 12 2.62 -2.09 68.39
CA ALA A 12 2.41 -1.55 69.72
C ALA A 12 1.20 -2.26 70.36
N THR A 13 1.49 -3.12 71.33
CA THR A 13 0.50 -3.74 72.22
C THR A 13 0.07 -2.75 73.31
N ALA A 14 -1.23 -2.51 73.48
CA ALA A 14 -1.90 -2.44 74.79
C ALA A 14 -3.41 -2.17 74.64
N GLY A 15 -4.25 -3.09 75.14
CA GLY A 15 -5.67 -2.86 75.35
C GLY A 15 -6.51 -4.14 75.37
N CYS A 16 -6.77 -4.68 76.57
CA CYS A 16 -7.64 -5.83 76.81
C CYS A 16 -9.08 -5.62 76.32
N GLY A 17 -9.68 -6.63 75.66
CA GLY A 17 -11.13 -6.73 75.49
C GLY A 17 -11.59 -7.86 74.56
N ARG A 18 -12.13 -8.94 75.15
CA ARG A 18 -13.04 -10.01 74.65
C ARG A 18 -12.78 -10.73 73.29
N PRO A 19 -13.04 -12.05 73.20
CA PRO A 19 -13.08 -12.75 71.93
C PRO A 19 -14.47 -12.55 71.32
N ASP A 20 -14.61 -11.59 70.42
CA ASP A 20 -15.80 -11.50 69.55
C ASP A 20 -15.48 -12.15 68.21
N ASP A 21 -16.36 -13.08 67.82
CA ASP A 21 -16.51 -13.61 66.47
C ASP A 21 -16.50 -12.47 65.46
N SER A 22 -15.36 -12.27 64.81
CA SER A 22 -15.26 -11.46 63.60
C SER A 22 -14.60 -12.34 62.57
N ALA A 23 -15.42 -12.97 61.73
CA ALA A 23 -14.94 -13.51 60.47
C ALA A 23 -14.13 -12.39 59.81
N GLU A 24 -12.82 -12.62 59.72
CA GLU A 24 -11.80 -11.68 59.27
C GLU A 24 -12.13 -11.31 57.83
N THR A 25 -12.92 -10.26 57.63
CA THR A 25 -13.19 -9.73 56.30
C THR A 25 -11.85 -9.26 55.75
N PRO A 26 -11.34 -9.85 54.65
CA PRO A 26 -10.05 -9.51 54.12
C PRO A 26 -10.01 -8.02 53.80
N ASP A 27 -8.96 -7.35 54.25
CA ASP A 27 -8.78 -5.91 54.10
C ASP A 27 -8.98 -5.54 52.61
N PRO A 28 -9.93 -4.62 52.29
CA PRO A 28 -10.23 -4.24 50.91
C PRO A 28 -9.02 -3.67 50.16
N TYR A 29 -8.00 -3.17 50.87
CA TYR A 29 -6.75 -2.73 50.26
C TYR A 29 -5.86 -3.90 49.81
N VAL A 30 -5.86 -5.03 50.53
CA VAL A 30 -5.10 -6.23 50.17
C VAL A 30 -5.69 -6.89 48.93
N VAL A 31 -7.03 -7.03 48.88
CA VAL A 31 -7.74 -7.56 47.69
C VAL A 31 -7.48 -6.70 46.46
N ARG A 32 -7.42 -5.37 46.63
CA ARG A 32 -7.14 -4.45 45.52
C ARG A 32 -5.69 -4.52 45.04
N LEU A 33 -4.73 -4.79 45.93
CA LEU A 33 -3.33 -5.00 45.56
C LEU A 33 -3.17 -6.30 44.76
N GLU A 34 -3.78 -7.40 45.20
CA GLU A 34 -3.76 -8.68 44.48
C GLU A 34 -4.35 -8.54 43.07
N GLN A 35 -5.48 -7.82 42.93
CA GLN A 35 -6.08 -7.54 41.62
C GLN A 35 -5.19 -6.68 40.71
N LEU A 36 -4.40 -5.76 41.27
CA LEU A 36 -3.49 -4.94 40.50
C LEU A 36 -2.25 -5.73 40.05
N GLU A 37 -1.74 -6.61 40.91
CA GLU A 37 -0.65 -7.53 40.56
C GLU A 37 -1.07 -8.53 39.48
N GLU A 38 -2.28 -9.08 39.57
CA GLU A 38 -2.85 -9.97 38.54
C GLU A 38 -2.99 -9.24 37.20
N LYS A 39 -3.55 -8.01 37.21
CA LYS A 39 -3.67 -7.19 36.00
C LYS A 39 -2.31 -6.82 35.39
N LEU A 40 -1.30 -6.56 36.22
CA LEU A 40 0.05 -6.28 35.74
C LEU A 40 0.66 -7.52 35.09
N ALA A 41 0.53 -8.69 35.73
CA ALA A 41 1.03 -9.95 35.20
C ALA A 41 0.32 -10.37 33.89
N ASP A 42 -0.98 -10.09 33.77
CA ASP A 42 -1.75 -10.32 32.54
C ASP A 42 -1.36 -9.33 31.44
N ALA A 43 -1.12 -8.06 31.78
CA ALA A 43 -0.65 -7.06 30.83
C ALA A 43 0.76 -7.39 30.30
N ASP A 44 1.67 -7.83 31.17
CA ASP A 44 3.02 -8.27 30.78
C ASP A 44 2.98 -9.52 29.88
N ARG A 45 2.12 -10.49 30.21
CA ARG A 45 1.93 -11.69 29.35
C ARG A 45 1.32 -11.32 27.99
N SER A 46 0.34 -10.44 27.97
CA SER A 46 -0.34 -9.99 26.75
C SER A 46 0.61 -9.22 25.84
N THR A 47 1.35 -8.26 26.39
CA THR A 47 2.33 -7.46 25.63
C THR A 47 3.48 -8.32 25.11
N GLY A 48 3.98 -9.27 25.92
CA GLY A 48 4.96 -10.25 25.47
C GLY A 48 4.47 -11.09 24.27
N ALA A 49 3.25 -11.62 24.35
CA ALA A 49 2.66 -12.39 23.26
C ALA A 49 2.44 -11.55 21.98
N GLN A 50 2.05 -10.28 22.12
CA GLN A 50 1.91 -9.35 21.01
C GLN A 50 3.24 -9.04 20.33
N LEU A 51 4.31 -8.83 21.12
CA LEU A 51 5.65 -8.60 20.58
C LEU A 51 6.18 -9.82 19.83
N ASP A 52 5.97 -11.02 20.36
CA ASP A 52 6.35 -12.28 19.69
C ASP A 52 5.59 -12.46 18.36
N GLN A 53 4.30 -12.11 18.34
CA GLN A 53 3.49 -12.16 17.13
C GLN A 53 3.99 -11.17 16.06
N ILE A 54 4.29 -9.92 16.46
CA ILE A 54 4.84 -8.90 15.56
C ILE A 54 6.20 -9.34 15.02
N GLN A 55 7.08 -9.90 15.86
CA GLN A 55 8.38 -10.40 15.42
C GLN A 55 8.26 -11.53 14.39
N ARG A 56 7.33 -12.47 14.56
CA ARG A 56 7.08 -13.53 13.58
C ARG A 56 6.57 -12.97 12.26
N GLN A 57 5.58 -12.08 12.31
CA GLN A 57 5.04 -11.43 11.11
C GLN A 57 6.10 -10.62 10.36
N LEU A 58 6.99 -9.93 11.08
CA LEU A 58 8.11 -9.20 10.50
C LEU A 58 9.16 -10.14 9.87
N GLY A 59 9.41 -11.30 10.49
CA GLY A 59 10.28 -12.33 9.93
C GLY A 59 9.72 -12.92 8.62
N GLU A 60 8.42 -13.24 8.60
CA GLU A 60 7.74 -13.75 7.42
C GLU A 60 7.68 -12.71 6.29
N SER A 61 7.42 -11.44 6.61
CA SER A 61 7.41 -10.38 5.60
C SER A 61 8.80 -10.11 5.03
N SER A 62 9.83 -10.12 5.87
CA SER A 62 11.22 -9.94 5.43
C SER A 62 11.70 -11.08 4.52
N THR A 63 11.34 -12.32 4.85
CA THR A 63 11.70 -13.48 4.02
C THR A 63 10.96 -13.46 2.68
N ARG A 64 9.67 -13.10 2.66
CA ARG A 64 8.89 -12.91 1.43
C ARG A 64 9.50 -11.81 0.55
N ALA A 65 9.81 -10.65 1.14
CA ALA A 65 10.43 -9.55 0.40
C ALA A 65 11.77 -9.94 -0.25
N ARG A 66 12.62 -10.71 0.45
CA ARG A 66 13.87 -11.23 -0.13
C ARG A 66 13.62 -12.19 -1.30
N HIS A 67 12.58 -13.01 -1.21
CA HIS A 67 12.20 -13.90 -2.30
C HIS A 67 11.74 -13.10 -3.53
N ASP A 68 10.87 -12.11 -3.33
CA ASP A 68 10.34 -11.27 -4.41
C ASP A 68 11.47 -10.48 -5.12
N VAL A 69 12.42 -9.93 -4.37
CA VAL A 69 13.60 -9.25 -4.92
C VAL A 69 14.42 -10.22 -5.78
N ARG A 70 14.67 -11.44 -5.31
CA ARG A 70 15.43 -12.45 -6.06
C ARG A 70 14.72 -12.86 -7.35
N ASP A 71 13.40 -13.01 -7.31
CA ASP A 71 12.60 -13.30 -8.51
C ASP A 71 12.66 -12.16 -9.53
N LEU A 72 12.63 -10.90 -9.07
CA LEU A 72 12.80 -9.73 -9.93
C LEU A 72 14.20 -9.67 -10.56
N GLU A 73 15.26 -9.96 -9.79
CA GLU A 73 16.63 -10.03 -10.32
C GLU A 73 16.78 -11.09 -11.43
N ILE A 74 16.16 -12.26 -11.25
CA ILE A 74 16.14 -13.33 -12.26
C ILE A 74 15.40 -12.85 -13.52
N ARG A 75 14.23 -12.23 -13.37
CA ARG A 75 13.45 -11.71 -14.50
C ARG A 75 14.19 -10.60 -15.25
N LEU A 76 14.84 -9.69 -14.52
CA LEU A 76 15.65 -8.62 -15.11
C LEU A 76 16.81 -9.19 -15.92
N THR A 77 17.53 -10.17 -15.36
CA THR A 77 18.63 -10.84 -16.08
C THR A 77 18.14 -11.53 -17.35
N ALA A 78 16.99 -12.22 -17.28
CA ALA A 78 16.39 -12.84 -18.45
C ALA A 78 15.96 -11.81 -19.51
N ALA A 79 15.41 -10.67 -19.10
CA ALA A 79 15.04 -9.58 -20.00
C ALA A 79 16.26 -8.97 -20.69
N LEU A 80 17.35 -8.71 -19.95
CA LEU A 80 18.62 -8.20 -20.51
C LEU A 80 19.20 -9.17 -21.55
N ASN A 81 19.21 -10.47 -21.27
CA ASN A 81 19.65 -11.49 -22.24
C ASN A 81 18.80 -11.47 -23.51
N LYS A 82 17.48 -11.28 -23.38
CA LYS A 82 16.56 -11.20 -24.53
C LYS A 82 16.80 -9.93 -25.36
N VAL A 83 17.07 -8.80 -24.72
CA VAL A 83 17.45 -7.55 -25.42
C VAL A 83 18.73 -7.76 -26.21
N GLN A 84 19.77 -8.34 -25.61
CA GLN A 84 21.03 -8.64 -26.31
C GLN A 84 20.83 -9.58 -27.51
N GLN A 85 19.94 -10.58 -27.39
CA GLN A 85 19.57 -11.43 -28.51
C GLN A 85 18.87 -10.64 -29.63
N LEU A 86 17.92 -9.76 -29.29
CA LEU A 86 17.24 -8.92 -30.26
C LEU A 86 18.22 -7.97 -30.97
N GLU A 87 19.12 -7.32 -30.23
CA GLU A 87 20.17 -6.48 -30.81
C GLU A 87 21.06 -7.26 -31.79
N ALA A 88 21.43 -8.50 -31.44
CA ALA A 88 22.21 -9.35 -32.34
C ALA A 88 21.41 -9.71 -33.61
N THR A 89 20.11 -9.98 -33.50
CA THR A 89 19.27 -10.26 -34.67
C THR A 89 19.09 -9.04 -35.57
N VAL A 90 18.93 -7.84 -34.99
CA VAL A 90 18.85 -6.59 -35.75
C VAL A 90 20.14 -6.33 -36.51
N ARG A 91 21.31 -6.47 -35.87
CA ARG A 91 22.60 -6.35 -36.58
C ARG A 91 22.76 -7.36 -37.71
N ALA A 92 22.29 -8.60 -37.52
CA ALA A 92 22.33 -9.61 -38.57
C ALA A 92 21.42 -9.24 -39.76
N LEU A 93 20.24 -8.69 -39.50
CA LEU A 93 19.31 -8.18 -40.52
C LEU A 93 19.87 -6.96 -41.26
N GLU A 94 20.50 -6.04 -40.54
CA GLU A 94 21.21 -4.87 -41.10
C GLU A 94 22.38 -5.32 -41.99
N ALA A 95 23.17 -6.30 -41.56
CA ALA A 95 24.26 -6.85 -42.35
C ALA A 95 23.74 -7.57 -43.63
N ALA A 96 22.60 -8.25 -43.55
CA ALA A 96 21.96 -8.88 -44.70
C ALA A 96 21.40 -7.87 -45.72
N THR A 97 20.96 -6.70 -45.26
CA THR A 97 20.49 -5.61 -46.14
C THR A 97 21.63 -4.76 -46.72
N HIS A 98 22.79 -4.73 -46.07
CA HIS A 98 23.98 -3.98 -46.51
C HIS A 98 25.02 -4.84 -47.24
N ALA A 99 24.75 -6.12 -47.51
CA ALA A 99 25.64 -6.97 -48.29
C ALA A 99 25.85 -6.37 -49.70
N PRO A 100 27.06 -5.90 -50.06
CA PRO A 100 27.34 -5.38 -51.39
C PRO A 100 27.66 -6.54 -52.32
N GLY A 101 26.88 -6.70 -53.38
CA GLY A 101 27.24 -7.51 -54.54
C GLY A 101 26.55 -8.87 -54.62
N SER A 102 25.43 -8.90 -55.35
CA SER A 102 25.24 -9.93 -56.36
C SER A 102 24.83 -9.25 -57.66
N PRO A 103 25.34 -9.74 -58.81
CA PRO A 103 25.52 -8.92 -59.99
C PRO A 103 24.18 -8.59 -60.64
N ALA A 104 24.06 -7.35 -61.09
CA ALA A 104 22.97 -6.91 -61.96
C ALA A 104 22.87 -7.86 -63.18
N PRO A 105 21.68 -8.39 -63.50
CA PRO A 105 21.46 -8.99 -64.81
C PRO A 105 21.65 -7.89 -65.86
N GLN A 106 22.59 -8.12 -66.79
CA GLN A 106 22.86 -7.24 -67.92
C GLN A 106 21.60 -7.03 -68.78
N PRO A 107 21.48 -5.87 -69.47
CA PRO A 107 20.30 -5.55 -70.26
C PRO A 107 20.31 -6.36 -71.55
N LEU A 108 19.28 -7.19 -71.78
CA LEU A 108 19.02 -7.77 -73.10
C LEU A 108 17.82 -7.04 -73.74
N ALA A 109 18.14 -6.36 -74.84
CA ALA A 109 17.34 -5.91 -75.97
C ALA A 109 15.80 -5.90 -75.86
N GLU A 110 15.21 -4.72 -76.11
CA GLU A 110 13.85 -4.55 -76.65
C GLU A 110 13.65 -5.33 -77.96
N PRO A 111 12.41 -5.78 -78.21
CA PRO A 111 11.67 -5.16 -79.30
C PRO A 111 10.23 -4.76 -78.92
N GLU A 112 9.71 -3.84 -79.72
CA GLU A 112 8.51 -3.02 -79.57
C GLU A 112 7.15 -3.74 -79.43
N GLN A 113 6.21 -2.95 -78.85
CA GLN A 113 4.74 -2.95 -78.98
C GLN A 113 3.92 -4.02 -78.23
N THR A 114 3.12 -3.60 -77.25
CA THR A 114 1.70 -3.24 -77.46
C THR A 114 1.13 -2.57 -76.21
N GLN A 115 0.35 -1.52 -76.44
CA GLN A 115 -0.36 -0.69 -75.47
C GLN A 115 -1.52 -1.48 -74.83
N GLU A 116 -1.53 -1.62 -73.50
CA GLU A 116 -2.76 -1.91 -72.75
C GLU A 116 -2.82 -1.06 -71.48
N THR A 117 -3.98 -0.46 -71.30
CA THR A 117 -4.36 0.55 -70.32
C THR A 117 -4.56 -0.04 -68.91
N GLY A 118 -3.88 0.56 -67.93
CA GLY A 118 -4.35 0.73 -66.53
C GLY A 118 -3.59 -0.05 -65.45
N PRO A 119 -3.76 0.29 -64.15
CA PRO A 119 -4.21 1.56 -63.57
C PRO A 119 -3.01 2.36 -63.00
N ALA A 120 -3.22 3.65 -62.72
CA ALA A 120 -2.29 4.45 -61.94
C ALA A 120 -1.97 3.72 -60.62
N VAL A 121 -0.68 3.54 -60.32
CA VAL A 121 -0.23 3.23 -58.96
C VAL A 121 -0.56 4.47 -58.14
N THR A 122 -1.77 4.50 -57.60
CA THR A 122 -2.09 5.33 -56.45
C THR A 122 -1.14 4.88 -55.36
N THR A 123 -0.09 5.66 -55.12
CA THR A 123 0.60 5.64 -53.84
C THR A 123 -0.49 5.74 -52.79
N ALA A 124 -0.76 4.64 -52.10
CA ALA A 124 -1.62 4.67 -50.94
C ALA A 124 -1.08 5.80 -50.05
N PRO A 125 -1.92 6.78 -49.65
CA PRO A 125 -1.46 7.75 -48.69
C PRO A 125 -0.92 6.96 -47.51
N THR A 126 0.31 7.27 -47.09
CA THR A 126 0.84 6.83 -45.81
C THR A 126 -0.32 6.96 -44.82
N PRO A 127 -0.75 5.89 -44.13
CA PRO A 127 -1.81 6.02 -43.15
C PRO A 127 -1.42 7.20 -42.26
N PRO A 128 -2.32 8.18 -42.01
CA PRO A 128 -1.96 9.27 -41.12
C PRO A 128 -1.47 8.59 -39.83
N THR A 129 -0.20 8.85 -39.48
CA THR A 129 0.31 8.49 -38.16
C THR A 129 -0.79 8.89 -37.19
N PRO A 130 -1.33 7.97 -36.37
CA PRO A 130 -2.39 8.32 -35.45
C PRO A 130 -1.84 9.50 -34.64
N THR A 131 -2.36 10.69 -34.92
CA THR A 131 -2.09 11.86 -34.12
C THR A 131 -2.82 11.53 -32.83
N GLU A 132 -2.12 10.87 -31.91
CA GLU A 132 -2.62 10.72 -30.55
C GLU A 132 -2.97 12.13 -30.10
N SER A 133 -4.27 12.35 -29.90
CA SER A 133 -4.88 13.67 -29.74
C SER A 133 -4.44 14.36 -28.44
N PHE A 134 -3.56 13.69 -27.68
CA PHE A 134 -3.00 14.15 -26.43
C PHE A 134 -1.48 13.94 -26.45
N PRO A 135 -0.69 14.99 -26.18
CA PRO A 135 0.77 14.91 -26.20
C PRO A 135 1.36 14.03 -25.09
N VAL A 136 0.53 13.58 -24.15
CA VAL A 136 0.88 12.73 -23.02
C VAL A 136 -0.05 11.54 -22.95
N SER A 137 0.50 10.33 -22.82
CA SER A 137 -0.22 9.09 -22.54
C SER A 137 -0.11 8.74 -21.06
N ILE A 138 -1.23 8.34 -20.44
CA ILE A 138 -1.24 7.82 -19.07
C ILE A 138 -1.36 6.30 -19.13
N ARG A 139 -0.39 5.60 -18.54
CA ARG A 139 -0.31 4.14 -18.51
C ARG A 139 -0.22 3.63 -17.07
N ASP A 140 -0.49 2.34 -16.88
CA ASP A 140 -0.36 1.63 -15.60
C ASP A 140 -1.12 2.26 -14.44
N LEU A 141 -2.32 2.79 -14.70
CA LEU A 141 -3.17 3.35 -13.65
C LEU A 141 -3.62 2.26 -12.68
N LEU A 142 -3.06 2.27 -11.47
CA LEU A 142 -3.39 1.35 -10.40
C LEU A 142 -4.02 2.12 -9.24
N GLY A 143 -5.31 1.88 -9.02
CA GLY A 143 -6.00 2.27 -7.80
C GLY A 143 -5.96 1.12 -6.80
N ALA A 144 -5.35 1.33 -5.64
CA ALA A 144 -5.25 0.33 -4.58
C ALA A 144 -5.78 0.89 -3.26
N THR A 145 -6.55 0.07 -2.55
CA THR A 145 -6.80 0.26 -1.12
C THR A 145 -5.82 -0.62 -0.37
N VAL A 146 -4.95 0.00 0.43
CA VAL A 146 -3.87 -0.67 1.16
C VAL A 146 -4.15 -0.58 2.65
N ILE A 147 -4.05 -1.70 3.36
CA ILE A 147 -4.13 -1.68 4.82
C ILE A 147 -2.84 -1.08 5.36
N THR A 148 -2.92 0.09 6.00
CA THR A 148 -1.75 0.82 6.54
C THR A 148 -1.52 0.59 8.02
N GLY A 149 -2.51 0.03 8.71
CA GLY A 149 -2.45 -0.21 10.13
C GLY A 149 -3.68 -0.95 10.62
N THR A 150 -3.69 -1.27 11.90
CA THR A 150 -4.85 -1.81 12.59
C THR A 150 -4.92 -1.21 13.98
N HIS A 151 -6.10 -0.80 14.43
CA HIS A 151 -6.31 -0.35 15.81
C HIS A 151 -7.41 -1.15 16.51
N PRO A 152 -7.30 -1.37 17.83
CA PRO A 152 -8.37 -1.95 18.61
C PRO A 152 -9.53 -0.95 18.71
N SER A 153 -10.73 -1.41 18.39
CA SER A 153 -11.99 -0.71 18.65
C SER A 153 -12.88 -1.56 19.55
N SER A 154 -13.90 -0.97 20.16
CA SER A 154 -14.84 -1.65 21.02
C SER A 154 -16.23 -1.65 20.41
N ARG A 155 -16.89 -2.80 20.38
CA ARG A 155 -18.32 -2.89 20.04
C ARG A 155 -19.10 -3.53 21.18
N GLU A 156 -20.35 -3.10 21.35
CA GLU A 156 -21.28 -3.80 22.24
C GLU A 156 -21.92 -4.96 21.48
N VAL A 157 -21.91 -6.13 22.09
CA VAL A 157 -22.61 -7.32 21.58
C VAL A 157 -23.61 -7.78 22.63
N GLU A 158 -24.83 -8.10 22.19
CA GLU A 158 -25.81 -8.74 23.06
C GLU A 158 -25.32 -10.14 23.46
N THR A 159 -25.36 -10.43 24.74
CA THR A 159 -25.12 -11.77 25.27
C THR A 159 -26.43 -12.53 25.41
N ASP A 160 -26.33 -13.85 25.59
CA ASP A 160 -27.48 -14.70 25.89
C ASP A 160 -27.98 -14.54 27.34
N GLU A 161 -27.25 -13.80 28.19
CA GLU A 161 -27.65 -13.52 29.56
C GLU A 161 -28.77 -12.48 29.60
N VAL A 162 -29.87 -12.79 30.29
CA VAL A 162 -31.00 -11.87 30.50
C VAL A 162 -31.07 -11.50 31.98
N TYR A 163 -31.12 -10.19 32.26
CA TYR A 163 -31.29 -9.66 33.61
C TYR A 163 -32.55 -8.78 33.68
N ARG A 164 -33.00 -8.46 34.89
CA ARG A 164 -34.07 -7.48 35.10
C ARG A 164 -33.46 -6.11 35.35
N ASP A 165 -33.89 -5.12 34.58
CA ASP A 165 -33.50 -3.73 34.81
C ASP A 165 -34.14 -3.15 36.08
N GLU A 166 -33.85 -1.89 36.36
CA GLU A 166 -34.36 -1.14 37.52
C GLU A 166 -35.90 -1.01 37.52
N PHE A 167 -36.55 -1.25 36.38
CA PHE A 167 -38.00 -1.22 36.20
C PHE A 167 -38.62 -2.63 36.12
N GLY A 168 -37.81 -3.68 36.33
CA GLY A 168 -38.24 -5.08 36.32
C GLY A 168 -38.42 -5.69 34.92
N GLN A 169 -38.06 -4.97 33.86
CA GLN A 169 -38.12 -5.48 32.48
C GLN A 169 -36.95 -6.41 32.20
N LYS A 170 -37.21 -7.50 31.48
CA LYS A 170 -36.18 -8.44 31.05
C LYS A 170 -35.41 -7.84 29.87
N VAL A 171 -34.14 -7.51 30.10
CA VAL A 171 -33.22 -6.99 29.09
C VAL A 171 -32.02 -7.91 28.94
N LYS A 172 -31.55 -8.05 27.71
CA LYS A 172 -30.31 -8.79 27.44
C LYS A 172 -29.12 -7.98 27.92
N ARG A 173 -28.18 -8.67 28.57
CA ARG A 173 -26.92 -8.09 28.99
C ARG A 173 -26.07 -7.84 27.76
N LYS A 174 -25.51 -6.64 27.66
CA LYS A 174 -24.53 -6.30 26.63
C LYS A 174 -23.13 -6.49 27.19
N LYS A 175 -22.22 -6.99 26.36
CA LYS A 175 -20.79 -7.11 26.66
C LYS A 175 -20.00 -6.29 25.65
N THR A 176 -19.00 -5.57 26.14
CA THR A 176 -18.04 -4.88 25.28
C THR A 176 -16.99 -5.88 24.81
N GLU A 177 -16.87 -6.05 23.49
CA GLU A 177 -15.82 -6.84 22.86
C GLU A 177 -14.83 -5.92 22.14
N THR A 178 -13.54 -6.20 22.30
CA THR A 178 -12.50 -5.55 21.51
C THR A 178 -12.39 -6.23 20.15
N VAL A 179 -12.51 -5.45 19.08
CA VAL A 179 -12.39 -5.90 17.70
C VAL A 179 -11.26 -5.13 17.03
N VAL A 180 -10.42 -5.83 16.26
CA VAL A 180 -9.36 -5.21 15.48
C VAL A 180 -9.95 -4.66 14.19
N VAL A 181 -9.77 -3.35 13.95
CA VAL A 181 -10.26 -2.66 12.75
C VAL A 181 -9.06 -2.27 11.89
N ASN A 182 -9.17 -2.50 10.58
CA ASN A 182 -8.14 -2.12 9.61
C ASN A 182 -8.21 -0.63 9.31
N GLU A 183 -7.05 0.00 9.24
CA GLU A 183 -6.87 1.34 8.70
C GLU A 183 -6.50 1.22 7.22
N TYR A 184 -7.18 2.00 6.38
CA TYR A 184 -6.99 1.96 4.94
C TYR A 184 -6.32 3.24 4.44
N ALA A 185 -5.39 3.09 3.50
CA ALA A 185 -4.95 4.16 2.64
C ALA A 185 -5.38 3.90 1.20
N TYR A 186 -5.66 4.98 0.50
CA TYR A 186 -5.96 4.99 -0.91
C TYR A 186 -4.74 5.49 -1.65
N GLN A 187 -4.30 4.71 -2.63
CA GLN A 187 -3.15 5.03 -3.45
C GLN A 187 -3.56 4.91 -4.92
N ALA A 188 -3.33 5.96 -5.68
CA ALA A 188 -3.37 5.94 -7.14
C ALA A 188 -1.94 6.06 -7.65
N ARG A 189 -1.50 5.15 -8.52
CA ARG A 189 -0.20 5.21 -9.21
C ARG A 189 -0.40 5.19 -10.71
N PHE A 190 0.41 5.93 -11.43
CA PHE A 190 0.39 5.94 -12.89
C PHE A 190 1.74 6.38 -13.46
N THR A 191 1.92 6.10 -14.75
CA THR A 191 3.06 6.53 -15.55
C THR A 191 2.57 7.53 -16.59
N ALA A 192 3.32 8.62 -16.78
CA ALA A 192 3.04 9.62 -17.82
C ALA A 192 4.13 9.59 -18.88
N GLU A 193 3.78 9.37 -20.14
CA GLU A 193 4.71 9.26 -21.26
C GLU A 193 4.50 10.40 -22.26
N ASN A 194 5.58 11.09 -22.64
CA ASN A 194 5.54 12.11 -23.67
C ASN A 194 5.67 11.48 -25.06
N LEU A 195 4.60 11.59 -25.85
CA LEU A 195 4.53 11.01 -27.19
C LEU A 195 4.92 11.98 -28.31
N THR A 196 5.42 13.15 -27.95
CA THR A 196 5.78 14.20 -28.91
C THR A 196 7.29 14.33 -29.07
N ASP A 197 7.70 14.97 -30.17
CA ASP A 197 9.10 15.30 -30.46
C ASP A 197 9.59 16.56 -29.71
N GLN A 198 8.75 17.13 -28.83
CA GLN A 198 9.06 18.34 -28.06
C GLN A 198 8.88 18.10 -26.56
N PRO A 199 9.58 18.86 -25.69
CA PRO A 199 9.35 18.77 -24.26
C PRO A 199 7.91 19.17 -23.91
N VAL A 200 7.25 18.36 -23.08
CA VAL A 200 5.89 18.64 -22.60
C VAL A 200 5.93 18.95 -21.13
N ASN A 201 5.36 20.10 -20.76
CA ASN A 201 5.18 20.46 -19.36
C ASN A 201 3.87 19.87 -18.85
N PHE A 202 3.90 19.23 -17.70
CA PHE A 202 2.70 18.72 -17.05
C PHE A 202 2.72 19.06 -15.56
N THR A 203 1.51 19.21 -15.03
CA THR A 203 1.29 19.53 -13.63
C THR A 203 0.55 18.39 -12.99
N ALA A 204 1.17 17.76 -12.00
CA ALA A 204 0.53 16.78 -11.16
C ALA A 204 0.00 17.49 -9.91
N SER A 205 -1.30 17.41 -9.64
CA SER A 205 -1.94 18.15 -8.53
C SER A 205 -2.74 17.24 -7.60
N ALA A 206 -2.76 17.64 -6.33
CA ALA A 206 -3.46 16.97 -5.25
C ALA A 206 -4.04 18.05 -4.31
N GLY A 207 -5.34 18.32 -4.43
CA GLY A 207 -5.95 19.48 -3.79
C GLY A 207 -5.39 20.79 -4.34
N ARG A 208 -4.87 21.67 -3.47
CA ARG A 208 -4.24 22.95 -3.88
C ARG A 208 -2.73 22.85 -4.17
N GLU A 209 -2.12 21.71 -3.85
CA GLU A 209 -0.69 21.51 -4.07
C GLU A 209 -0.46 20.92 -5.46
N ALA A 210 0.55 21.46 -6.15
CA ALA A 210 0.90 21.05 -7.51
C ALA A 210 2.42 20.88 -7.64
N LEU A 211 2.82 19.91 -8.45
CA LEU A 211 4.20 19.70 -8.89
C LEU A 211 4.24 19.86 -10.40
N ASP A 212 5.07 20.78 -10.87
CA ASP A 212 5.29 21.05 -12.28
C ASP A 212 6.53 20.33 -12.74
N PHE A 213 6.44 19.71 -13.91
CA PHE A 213 7.49 18.90 -14.49
C PHE A 213 7.59 19.19 -15.98
N SER A 214 8.77 18.93 -16.53
CA SER A 214 9.00 18.91 -17.97
C SER A 214 9.45 17.50 -18.34
N LEU A 215 8.69 16.84 -19.21
CA LEU A 215 9.03 15.54 -19.78
C LEU A 215 9.75 15.77 -21.11
N PRO A 216 10.99 15.29 -21.27
CA PRO A 216 11.66 15.29 -22.57
C PRO A 216 10.89 14.47 -23.63
N PRO A 217 11.16 14.70 -24.92
CA PRO A 217 10.57 13.92 -26.01
C PRO A 217 10.79 12.42 -25.83
N GLY A 218 9.73 11.61 -25.96
CA GLY A 218 9.81 10.15 -25.89
C GLY A 218 10.13 9.55 -24.51
N GLU A 219 10.24 10.36 -23.46
CA GLU A 219 10.47 9.88 -22.10
C GLU A 219 9.17 9.61 -21.34
N ALA A 220 9.27 8.71 -20.35
CA ALA A 220 8.20 8.40 -19.41
C ALA A 220 8.60 8.79 -17.98
N LEU A 221 7.72 9.48 -17.27
CA LEU A 221 7.82 9.65 -15.83
C LEU A 221 7.04 8.54 -15.13
N GLU A 222 7.79 7.64 -14.53
CA GLU A 222 7.27 6.57 -13.69
C GLU A 222 7.10 7.00 -12.23
N GLY A 223 6.24 6.28 -11.51
CA GLY A 223 6.12 6.43 -10.06
C GLY A 223 5.41 7.71 -9.62
N ILE A 224 4.54 8.27 -10.46
CA ILE A 224 3.62 9.31 -10.01
C ILE A 224 2.59 8.64 -9.10
N SER A 225 2.53 9.06 -7.84
CA SER A 225 1.58 8.55 -6.86
C SER A 225 0.79 9.66 -6.18
N VAL A 226 -0.48 9.40 -5.94
CA VAL A 226 -1.33 10.17 -5.04
C VAL A 226 -1.75 9.24 -3.90
N ASP A 227 -1.37 9.61 -2.69
CA ASP A 227 -1.55 8.82 -1.48
C ASP A 227 -2.43 9.57 -0.48
N TRP A 228 -3.43 8.89 0.05
CA TRP A 228 -4.30 9.44 1.07
C TRP A 228 -4.61 8.42 2.15
N THR A 229 -4.56 8.87 3.40
CA THR A 229 -5.03 8.09 4.56
C THR A 229 -5.97 9.00 5.35
N PRO A 230 -7.10 8.49 5.87
CA PRO A 230 -7.98 9.26 6.75
C PRO A 230 -7.18 9.93 7.89
N GLY A 231 -7.46 11.20 8.18
CA GLY A 231 -6.72 11.98 9.17
C GLY A 231 -5.31 12.42 8.76
N SER A 232 -4.82 12.02 7.57
CA SER A 232 -3.51 12.43 7.04
C SER A 232 -3.66 13.38 5.84
N PRO A 233 -2.63 14.23 5.56
CA PRO A 233 -2.58 15.01 4.34
C PRO A 233 -2.57 14.14 3.09
N LEU A 234 -3.30 14.56 2.05
CA LEU A 234 -3.15 14.04 0.70
C LEU A 234 -1.72 14.30 0.24
N THR A 235 -1.01 13.28 -0.18
CA THR A 235 0.38 13.38 -0.63
C THR A 235 0.44 13.11 -2.12
N ILE A 236 1.21 13.93 -2.84
CA ILE A 236 1.60 13.64 -4.21
C ILE A 236 3.10 13.43 -4.28
N THR A 237 3.52 12.36 -4.94
CA THR A 237 4.91 12.00 -5.15
C THR A 237 5.17 11.82 -6.63
N ALA A 238 6.22 12.43 -7.16
CA ALA A 238 6.64 12.27 -8.54
C ALA A 238 8.11 12.70 -8.67
N ASN A 239 8.91 11.93 -9.43
CA ASN A 239 10.33 12.21 -9.67
C ASN A 239 11.16 12.49 -8.39
N GLY A 240 10.90 11.74 -7.32
CA GLY A 240 11.55 11.93 -6.01
C GLY A 240 11.10 13.18 -5.23
N GLN A 241 10.27 14.05 -5.82
CA GLN A 241 9.65 15.17 -5.14
C GLN A 241 8.35 14.74 -4.46
N ARG A 242 8.05 15.39 -3.32
CA ARG A 242 6.87 15.09 -2.52
C ARG A 242 6.22 16.38 -2.03
N LYS A 243 4.92 16.54 -2.27
CA LYS A 243 4.09 17.60 -1.67
C LYS A 243 2.93 17.03 -0.88
N LYS A 244 2.52 17.78 0.15
CA LYS A 244 1.45 17.38 1.08
C LYS A 244 0.39 18.47 1.14
N HIS A 245 -0.85 18.09 0.89
CA HIS A 245 -2.02 18.94 1.04
C HIS A 245 -2.85 18.46 2.24
N THR A 246 -2.92 19.28 3.29
CA THR A 246 -3.79 19.00 4.43
C THR A 246 -5.24 19.16 4.00
N ILE A 247 -6.01 18.08 4.05
CA ILE A 247 -7.45 18.13 3.88
C ILE A 247 -8.05 18.61 5.21
N PRO A 248 -8.80 19.72 5.25
CA PRO A 248 -9.51 20.13 6.46
C PRO A 248 -10.51 19.04 6.83
N TRP A 249 -10.31 18.43 8.00
CA TRP A 249 -11.20 17.40 8.52
C TRP A 249 -12.53 18.03 8.91
N HIS A 250 -13.56 17.87 8.09
CA HIS A 250 -14.92 18.21 8.48
C HIS A 250 -15.53 17.02 9.21
N GLN A 251 -15.72 17.18 10.52
CA GLN A 251 -16.18 16.15 11.45
C GLN A 251 -17.54 15.53 11.05
N ASP A 252 -18.33 16.20 10.20
CA ASP A 252 -19.66 15.77 9.73
C ASP A 252 -19.67 14.69 8.65
N GLN A 253 -18.53 14.27 8.08
CA GLN A 253 -18.49 13.26 7.01
C GLN A 253 -18.19 11.83 7.47
N ALA A 254 -17.71 11.64 8.71
CA ALA A 254 -17.43 10.30 9.23
C ALA A 254 -18.71 9.46 9.44
N ASP A 255 -19.84 10.11 9.75
CA ASP A 255 -21.12 9.44 10.02
C ASP A 255 -21.87 8.98 8.75
N ARG A 256 -21.37 9.31 7.55
CA ARG A 256 -21.99 8.90 6.27
C ARG A 256 -21.38 7.66 5.63
N ILE A 257 -20.28 7.14 6.18
CA ILE A 257 -19.61 5.93 5.67
C ILE A 257 -19.89 4.75 6.63
N THR A 258 -21.16 4.53 6.94
CA THR A 258 -21.63 3.26 7.48
C THR A 258 -22.24 2.50 6.29
N PRO A 259 -21.69 1.34 5.88
CA PRO A 259 -22.39 0.50 4.91
C PRO A 259 -23.75 0.10 5.52
N GLN A 260 -24.82 0.33 4.76
CA GLN A 260 -26.14 -0.27 5.05
C GLN A 260 -26.10 -1.78 4.84
#